data_AF-A0A1L5L080-F1
#
_entry.id   AF-A0A1L5L080-F1
#
_cell.length_a   1.000
_cell.length_b   1.000
_cell.length_c   1.000
_cell.angle_alpha   90.00
_cell.angle_beta   90.00
_cell.angle_gamma   90.00
#
_symmetry.space_group_name_H-M   'P 1'
#
loop_
_entity.id
_entity.type
_entity.pdbx_description
1 polymer ?
#
loop_
_entity_poly.entity_id
_entity_poly.type
_entity_poly.pdbx_seq_one_letter_code
_entity_poly.pdbx_strand_id
1 'polypeptide(L)'
;MAPIKNETVMTDTQPYTVMTVCTGNICRSPMGEIILRHFFNERGLGDQVDVESSGVSDEEWSHPIDPRAVRVLRERGYGDEIPRDHFAHRISREEIERTDLFLPMTASHMHSLL
;
A
#
# COMPACT_ATOMS: atom_id res chain seq x y z
N MET A 1 36.02 -37.29 4.82
CA MET A 1 35.55 -35.91 5.10
C MET A 1 34.70 -35.47 3.92
N ALA A 2 33.39 -35.48 4.04
CA ALA A 2 32.49 -34.98 2.99
C ALA A 2 32.35 -33.44 3.12
N PRO A 3 32.20 -32.70 2.02
CA PRO A 3 32.06 -31.25 2.07
C PRO A 3 30.69 -30.87 2.64
N ILE A 4 30.69 -29.90 3.56
CA ILE A 4 29.51 -29.28 4.13
C ILE A 4 28.89 -28.43 3.02
N LYS A 5 27.68 -28.76 2.58
CA LYS A 5 26.90 -27.91 1.68
C LYS A 5 26.46 -26.69 2.49
N ASN A 6 26.89 -25.50 2.08
CA ASN A 6 26.27 -24.26 2.54
C ASN A 6 24.86 -24.20 1.92
N GLU A 7 23.87 -24.66 2.68
CA GLU A 7 22.47 -24.33 2.42
C GLU A 7 22.25 -22.87 2.82
N THR A 8 22.16 -21.99 1.81
CA THR A 8 21.54 -20.68 1.98
C THR A 8 20.11 -20.95 2.44
N VAL A 9 19.83 -20.72 3.72
CA VAL A 9 18.47 -20.72 4.25
C VAL A 9 17.75 -19.56 3.59
N MET A 10 16.95 -19.84 2.56
CA MET A 10 15.95 -18.88 2.08
C MET A 10 14.89 -18.79 3.16
N THR A 11 14.88 -17.69 3.90
CA THR A 11 13.75 -17.37 4.78
C THR A 11 12.57 -17.01 3.89
N ASP A 12 11.62 -17.93 3.80
CA ASP A 12 10.35 -17.80 3.08
C ASP A 12 9.39 -16.88 3.86
N THR A 13 9.84 -15.68 4.20
CA THR A 13 9.03 -14.67 4.89
C THR A 13 8.38 -13.81 3.83
N GLN A 14 7.08 -14.05 3.61
CA GLN A 14 6.18 -13.13 2.90
C GLN A 14 6.40 -11.70 3.42
N PRO A 15 6.51 -10.68 2.54
CA PRO A 15 6.59 -9.29 2.97
C PRO A 15 5.43 -8.92 3.89
N TYR A 16 5.72 -8.11 4.91
CA TYR A 16 4.69 -7.59 5.82
C TYR A 16 3.79 -6.61 5.05
N THR A 17 2.48 -6.82 5.06
CA THR A 17 1.54 -6.06 4.22
C THR A 17 0.84 -4.96 5.01
N VAL A 18 1.02 -3.72 4.57
CA VAL A 18 0.37 -2.52 5.13
C VAL A 18 -0.68 -2.00 4.17
N MET A 19 -1.94 -1.91 4.62
CA MET A 19 -3.06 -1.40 3.82
C MET A 19 -3.48 -0.02 4.31
N THR A 20 -3.37 0.99 3.45
CA THR A 20 -3.96 2.31 3.71
C THR A 20 -5.39 2.36 3.21
N VAL A 21 -6.33 2.86 4.03
CA VAL A 21 -7.77 2.79 3.70
C VAL A 21 -8.43 4.16 3.80
N CYS A 22 -9.12 4.57 2.73
CA CYS A 22 -9.96 5.78 2.76
C CYS A 22 -11.36 5.50 2.19
N THR A 23 -12.10 6.53 1.76
CA THR A 23 -13.46 6.33 1.24
C THR A 23 -13.44 5.69 -0.16
N GLY A 24 -12.94 6.42 -1.16
CA GLY A 24 -13.01 6.00 -2.56
C GLY A 24 -11.66 5.67 -3.19
N ASN A 25 -10.57 5.51 -2.42
CA ASN A 25 -9.27 5.10 -2.95
C ASN A 25 -8.67 5.99 -4.08
N ILE A 26 -9.03 7.27 -4.14
CA ILE A 26 -8.48 8.23 -5.13
C ILE A 26 -7.66 9.37 -4.50
N CYS A 27 -7.81 9.64 -3.20
CA CYS A 27 -7.17 10.78 -2.54
C CYS A 27 -6.19 10.33 -1.46
N ARG A 28 -6.70 10.07 -0.24
CA ARG A 28 -5.88 9.91 0.96
C ARG A 28 -5.12 8.58 1.01
N SER A 29 -5.77 7.47 0.67
CA SER A 29 -5.10 6.17 0.72
C SER A 29 -4.00 6.01 -0.34
N PRO A 30 -4.19 6.38 -1.64
CA PRO A 30 -3.08 6.33 -2.59
C PRO A 30 -1.90 7.25 -2.22
N MET A 31 -2.19 8.43 -1.65
CA MET A 31 -1.13 9.29 -1.12
C MET A 31 -0.37 8.63 0.04
N GLY A 32 -1.08 7.98 0.96
CA GLY A 32 -0.47 7.24 2.07
C GLY A 32 0.43 6.10 1.59
N GLU A 33 -0.05 5.32 0.62
CA GLU A 33 0.72 4.25 -0.02
C GLU A 33 2.04 4.76 -0.60
N ILE A 34 1.99 5.77 -1.47
CA ILE A 34 3.16 6.33 -2.14
C ILE A 34 4.18 6.85 -1.11
N ILE A 35 3.72 7.61 -0.12
CA ILE A 35 4.59 8.21 0.90
C ILE A 35 5.22 7.15 1.82
N LEU A 36 4.45 6.13 2.21
CA LEU A 36 4.99 5.04 3.04
C LEU A 36 5.99 4.20 2.25
N ARG A 37 5.67 3.82 1.01
CA ARG A 37 6.55 3.07 0.13
C ARG A 37 7.88 3.81 -0.08
N HIS A 38 7.83 5.13 -0.33
CA HIS A 38 9.01 5.99 -0.38
C HIS A 38 9.91 5.81 0.85
N PHE A 39 9.34 6.00 2.05
CA PHE A 39 10.11 5.98 3.29
C PHE A 39 10.61 4.59 3.68
N PHE A 40 9.90 3.52 3.32
CA PHE A 40 10.40 2.14 3.47
C PHE A 40 11.59 1.89 2.54
N ASN A 41 11.50 2.30 1.28
CA ASN A 41 12.61 2.20 0.33
C ASN A 41 13.84 2.98 0.81
N GLU A 42 13.68 4.23 1.24
CA GLU A 42 14.79 5.05 1.79
C GLU A 42 15.47 4.40 3.01
N ARG A 43 14.75 3.58 3.77
CA ARG A 43 15.26 2.89 4.96
C ARG A 43 15.76 1.47 4.68
N GLY A 44 15.77 1.03 3.43
CA GLY A 44 16.18 -0.33 3.06
C GLY A 44 15.17 -1.42 3.47
N LEU A 45 13.90 -1.07 3.61
CA LEU A 45 12.81 -1.97 4.00
C LEU A 45 11.87 -2.33 2.83
N GLY A 46 12.16 -1.87 1.61
CA GLY A 46 11.29 -2.07 0.43
C GLY A 46 11.00 -3.53 0.10
N ASP A 47 11.95 -4.43 0.34
CA ASP A 47 11.77 -5.87 0.10
C ASP A 47 11.09 -6.60 1.28
N GLN A 48 10.89 -5.90 2.41
CA GLN A 48 10.35 -6.47 3.64
C GLN A 48 8.92 -6.03 3.93
N VAL A 49 8.49 -4.90 3.36
CA VAL A 49 7.18 -4.31 3.60
C VAL A 49 6.51 -3.97 2.28
N ASP A 50 5.38 -4.59 2.01
CA ASP A 50 4.49 -4.18 0.93
C ASP A 50 3.48 -3.15 1.45
N VAL A 51 3.18 -2.16 0.62
CA VAL A 51 2.20 -1.13 0.94
C VAL A 51 1.17 -1.08 -0.17
N GLU A 52 -0.07 -1.30 0.20
CA GLU A 52 -1.23 -1.26 -0.70
C GLU A 52 -2.21 -0.16 -0.25
N SER A 53 -3.15 0.19 -1.12
CA SER A 53 -4.25 1.08 -0.77
C SER A 53 -5.59 0.62 -1.33
N SER A 54 -6.64 0.87 -0.55
CA SER A 54 -8.02 0.56 -0.95
C SER A 54 -9.02 1.59 -0.41
N GLY A 55 -10.30 1.39 -0.75
CA GLY A 55 -11.44 2.20 -0.33
C GLY A 55 -12.48 1.37 0.41
N VAL A 56 -13.27 1.99 1.28
CA VAL A 56 -14.45 1.34 1.89
C VAL A 56 -15.69 1.39 1.00
N SER A 57 -15.65 2.18 -0.07
CA SER A 57 -16.72 2.35 -1.06
C SER A 57 -16.22 2.05 -2.47
N ASP A 58 -17.13 1.66 -3.36
CA ASP A 58 -16.93 1.44 -4.80
C ASP A 58 -17.41 2.63 -5.67
N GLU A 59 -17.81 3.75 -5.07
CA GLU A 59 -18.25 4.97 -5.77
C GLU A 59 -17.26 5.47 -6.83
N GLU A 60 -15.96 5.24 -6.61
CA GLU A 60 -14.87 5.70 -7.48
C GLU A 60 -14.22 4.54 -8.24
N TRP A 61 -14.91 3.41 -8.40
CA TRP A 61 -14.35 2.21 -9.02
C TRP A 61 -13.65 2.51 -10.37
N SER A 62 -12.41 2.04 -10.48
CA SER A 62 -11.55 2.20 -11.67
C SER A 62 -11.14 3.64 -12.00
N HIS A 63 -11.44 4.62 -11.14
CA HIS A 63 -10.89 5.96 -11.31
C HIS A 63 -9.41 6.01 -10.92
N PRO A 64 -8.60 6.85 -11.60
CA PRO A 64 -7.22 7.09 -11.21
C PRO A 64 -7.16 7.93 -9.92
N ILE A 65 -5.94 8.13 -9.40
CA ILE A 65 -5.69 9.08 -8.30
C ILE A 65 -6.23 10.47 -8.68
N ASP A 66 -6.96 11.10 -7.75
CA ASP A 66 -7.56 12.42 -7.93
C ASP A 66 -6.49 13.44 -8.36
N PRO A 67 -6.74 14.26 -9.39
CA PRO A 67 -5.76 15.22 -9.89
C PRO A 67 -5.21 16.18 -8.83
N ARG A 68 -5.98 16.50 -7.79
CA ARG A 68 -5.55 17.33 -6.68
C ARG A 68 -4.54 16.59 -5.80
N ALA A 69 -4.75 15.31 -5.54
CA ALA A 69 -3.79 14.47 -4.82
C ALA A 69 -2.50 14.30 -5.62
N VAL A 70 -2.59 14.04 -6.94
CA VAL A 70 -1.45 14.00 -7.85
C VAL A 70 -0.65 15.29 -7.81
N ARG A 71 -1.31 16.46 -7.87
CA ARG A 71 -0.66 17.76 -7.78
C ARG A 71 0.12 17.91 -6.46
N VAL A 72 -0.51 17.58 -5.33
CA VAL A 72 0.14 17.68 -4.01
C VAL A 72 1.35 16.74 -3.92
N LEU A 73 1.24 15.50 -4.40
CA LEU A 73 2.36 14.55 -4.43
C LEU A 73 3.54 15.08 -5.25
N ARG A 74 3.27 15.64 -6.44
CA ARG A 74 4.31 16.25 -7.29
C ARG A 74 4.97 17.46 -6.63
N GLU A 75 4.17 18.35 -6.02
CA GLU A 75 4.68 19.51 -5.29
C GLU A 75 5.57 19.12 -4.10
N ARG A 76 5.40 17.92 -3.56
CA ARG A 76 6.16 17.39 -2.43
C ARG A 76 7.34 16.48 -2.82
N GLY A 77 7.58 16.29 -4.12
CA GLY A 77 8.72 15.51 -4.62
C GLY A 77 8.44 14.04 -4.92
N TYR A 78 7.21 13.56 -4.75
CA TYR A 78 6.83 12.16 -5.00
C TYR A 78 6.38 11.91 -6.45
N GLY A 79 6.64 12.83 -7.37
CA GLY A 79 6.06 12.82 -8.72
C GLY A 79 6.45 11.62 -9.57
N ASP A 80 7.65 11.08 -9.36
CA ASP A 80 8.18 9.91 -10.08
C ASP A 80 7.68 8.58 -9.50
N GLU A 81 7.09 8.62 -8.30
CA GLU A 81 6.56 7.46 -7.59
C GLU A 81 5.05 7.29 -7.78
N ILE A 82 4.41 8.20 -8.52
CA ILE A 82 2.98 8.09 -8.83
C ILE A 82 2.80 6.98 -9.87
N PRO A 83 2.13 5.86 -9.53
CA PRO A 83 1.89 4.76 -10.44
C PRO A 83 1.00 5.19 -11.61
N ARG A 84 1.23 4.62 -12.79
CA ARG A 84 0.40 4.85 -13.99
C ARG A 84 -0.88 4.00 -13.99
N ASP A 85 -0.87 2.97 -13.17
CA ASP A 85 -1.78 1.83 -13.13
C ASP A 85 -2.49 1.69 -11.78
N HIS A 86 -2.54 2.79 -11.00
CA HIS A 86 -3.45 2.85 -9.85
C HIS A 86 -4.88 3.01 -10.32
N PHE A 87 -5.73 2.08 -9.89
CA PHE A 87 -7.16 2.11 -10.11
C PHE A 87 -7.89 1.90 -8.80
N ALA A 88 -8.76 2.86 -8.47
CA ALA A 88 -9.52 2.82 -7.24
C ALA A 88 -10.41 1.57 -7.17
N HIS A 89 -10.37 0.89 -6.03
CA HIS A 89 -11.21 -0.26 -5.77
C HIS A 89 -11.70 -0.25 -4.33
N ARG A 90 -12.83 -0.92 -4.10
CA ARG A 90 -13.29 -1.23 -2.75
C ARG A 90 -12.50 -2.42 -2.23
N ILE A 91 -12.09 -2.34 -0.97
CA ILE A 91 -11.37 -3.41 -0.31
C ILE A 91 -12.13 -4.73 -0.41
N SER A 92 -11.40 -5.80 -0.75
CA SER A 92 -11.93 -7.15 -0.86
C SER A 92 -11.61 -8.00 0.38
N ARG A 93 -12.34 -9.12 0.55
CA ARG A 93 -12.10 -10.07 1.64
C ARG A 93 -10.69 -10.67 1.59
N GLU A 94 -10.19 -10.95 0.40
CA GLU A 94 -8.84 -11.52 0.21
C GLU A 94 -7.76 -10.53 0.64
N GLU A 95 -7.96 -9.24 0.36
CA GLU A 95 -7.05 -8.18 0.78
C GLU A 95 -7.06 -8.04 2.30
N ILE A 96 -8.23 -8.19 2.90
CA ILE A 96 -8.37 -8.17 4.36
C ILE A 96 -7.59 -9.34 4.99
N GLU A 97 -7.71 -10.53 4.42
CA GLU A 97 -7.07 -11.75 4.95
C GLU A 97 -5.54 -11.74 4.81
N ARG A 98 -4.99 -11.07 3.79
CA ARG A 98 -3.53 -10.94 3.60
C ARG A 98 -2.89 -9.74 4.30
N THR A 99 -3.68 -8.78 4.79
CA THR A 99 -3.16 -7.55 5.38
C THR A 99 -2.76 -7.77 6.84
N ASP A 100 -1.51 -7.44 7.19
CA ASP A 100 -1.03 -7.51 8.56
C ASP A 100 -1.36 -6.24 9.38
N LEU A 101 -1.38 -5.07 8.73
CA LEU A 101 -1.69 -3.79 9.36
C LEU A 101 -2.58 -2.91 8.49
N PHE A 102 -3.73 -2.52 9.03
CA PHE A 102 -4.56 -1.47 8.46
C PHE A 102 -4.20 -0.10 9.01
N LEU A 103 -4.12 0.88 8.12
CA LEU A 103 -4.00 2.31 8.44
C LEU A 103 -5.21 3.06 7.87
N PRO A 104 -6.37 3.04 8.55
CA PRO A 104 -7.56 3.76 8.11
C PRO A 104 -7.38 5.26 8.33
N MET A 105 -7.73 6.08 7.34
CA MET A 105 -7.52 7.53 7.38
C MET A 105 -8.42 8.25 8.40
N THR A 106 -9.48 7.59 8.88
CA THR A 106 -10.40 8.08 9.90
C THR A 106 -10.96 6.93 10.73
N ALA A 107 -11.54 7.23 11.90
CA ALA A 107 -12.26 6.25 12.71
C ALA A 107 -13.47 5.63 11.98
N SER A 108 -14.12 6.38 11.08
CA SER A 108 -15.21 5.84 10.24
C SER A 108 -14.70 4.77 9.28
N HIS A 109 -13.50 4.95 8.71
CA HIS A 109 -12.89 3.94 7.84
C HIS A 109 -12.52 2.68 8.61
N MET A 110 -12.00 2.84 9.84
CA MET A 110 -11.77 1.69 10.73
C MET A 110 -13.08 0.94 11.01
N HIS A 111 -14.15 1.65 11.34
CA HIS A 111 -15.44 1.02 11.64
C HIS A 111 -16.01 0.25 10.44
N SER A 112 -15.79 0.71 9.21
CA SER A 112 -16.21 0.01 7.99
C SER A 112 -15.43 -1.28 7.71
N LEU A 113 -14.32 -1.53 8.41
CA LEU A 113 -13.52 -2.76 8.28
C LEU A 113 -13.87 -3.82 9.33
N LEU A 114 -14.70 -3.49 10.33
CA LEU A 114 -15.15 -4.39 11.41
C LEU A 114 -16.47 -5.08 11.02
#